data_AF-A0A0F9DVJ0-F1
#
_entry.id   AF-A0A0F9DVJ0-F1
#
_cell.length_a   1.000
_cell.length_b   1.000
_cell.length_c   1.000
_cell.angle_alpha   90.00
_cell.angle_beta   90.00
_cell.angle_gamma   90.00
#
_symmetry.space_group_name_H-M   'P 1'
#
loop_
_entity.id
_entity.type
_entity.pdbx_description
1 polymer ?
#
loop_
_entity_poly.entity_id
_entity_poly.type
_entity_poly.pdbx_seq_one_letter_code
_entity_poly.pdbx_strand_id
1 'polypeptide(L)'
;VLNTLFRMEFLRLLKLSLVILFVLNVPAKALGTEAKLIMATFELVPYGFESEDGQNQGVLFDMMNSIIAKSGIEAEHYLVPCVSRKHLMQVQPHKPL
;
A
#
# COMPACT_ATOMS: atom_id res chain seq x y z
N VAL A 1 -19.95 58.29 -15.57
CA VAL A 1 -18.52 58.25 -15.99
C VAL A 1 -17.61 57.63 -14.93
N LEU A 2 -17.74 58.02 -13.65
CA LEU A 2 -16.91 57.46 -12.56
C LEU A 2 -17.11 55.94 -12.33
N ASN A 3 -18.37 55.46 -12.32
CA ASN A 3 -18.69 54.04 -12.16
C ASN A 3 -18.22 53.15 -13.32
N THR A 4 -18.16 53.67 -14.55
CA THR A 4 -17.70 52.91 -15.72
C THR A 4 -16.18 52.79 -15.75
N LEU A 5 -15.47 53.82 -15.29
CA LEU A 5 -14.01 53.82 -15.19
C LEU A 5 -13.54 52.85 -14.09
N PHE A 6 -14.19 52.89 -12.93
CA PHE A 6 -13.91 51.97 -11.81
C PHE A 6 -14.13 50.51 -12.20
N ARG A 7 -15.19 50.20 -12.95
CA ARG A 7 -15.50 48.86 -13.44
C ARG A 7 -14.45 48.31 -14.42
N MET A 8 -13.84 49.18 -15.23
CA MET A 8 -12.80 48.81 -16.20
C MET A 8 -11.48 48.47 -15.50
N GLU A 9 -11.08 49.25 -14.50
CA GLU A 9 -9.88 48.97 -13.69
C GLU A 9 -10.03 47.67 -12.89
N PHE A 10 -11.22 47.45 -12.30
CA PHE A 10 -11.53 46.21 -11.59
C PHE A 10 -11.42 44.97 -12.49
N LEU A 11 -11.97 45.01 -13.70
CA LEU A 11 -11.86 43.93 -14.69
C LEU A 11 -10.42 43.67 -15.12
N ARG A 12 -9.59 44.72 -15.18
CA ARG A 12 -8.18 44.62 -15.54
C ARG A 12 -7.37 43.94 -14.44
N LEU A 13 -7.60 44.30 -13.18
CA LEU A 13 -6.99 43.67 -12.02
C LEU A 13 -7.41 42.21 -11.86
N LEU A 14 -8.69 41.90 -12.09
CA LEU A 14 -9.21 40.52 -12.04
C LEU A 14 -8.56 39.62 -13.10
N LYS A 15 -8.37 40.14 -14.33
CA LYS A 15 -7.67 39.40 -15.39
C LYS A 15 -6.21 39.16 -15.02
N LEU A 16 -5.56 40.15 -14.42
CA LEU A 16 -4.16 40.05 -13.99
C LEU A 16 -4.00 39.01 -12.86
N SER A 17 -4.91 38.98 -11.89
CA SER A 17 -4.88 37.97 -10.82
C SER A 17 -5.11 36.55 -11.33
N LEU A 18 -6.01 36.37 -12.31
CA LEU A 18 -6.23 35.09 -12.98
C LEU A 18 -4.98 34.56 -13.70
N VAL A 19 -4.26 35.45 -14.40
CA VAL A 19 -3.01 35.08 -15.08
C VAL A 19 -1.93 34.69 -14.05
N ILE A 20 -1.83 35.44 -12.95
CA ILE A 20 -0.88 35.14 -11.87
C ILE A 20 -1.18 33.77 -11.25
N LEU A 21 -2.45 33.47 -10.95
CA LEU A 21 -2.87 32.17 -10.42
C LEU A 21 -2.58 31.03 -11.40
N PHE A 22 -2.73 31.28 -12.70
CA PHE A 22 -2.46 30.29 -13.73
C PHE A 22 -0.95 29.99 -13.86
N VAL A 23 -0.11 31.02 -13.78
CA VAL A 23 1.35 30.88 -13.84
C VAL A 23 1.93 30.25 -12.57
N LEU A 24 1.33 30.52 -11.42
CA LEU A 24 1.74 29.96 -10.12
C LEU A 24 1.24 28.54 -9.86
N ASN A 25 0.54 27.92 -10.82
CA ASN A 25 0.05 26.57 -10.68
C ASN A 25 1.22 25.58 -10.83
N VAL A 26 2.04 25.47 -9.79
CA VAL A 26 3.13 24.50 -9.72
C VAL A 26 2.49 23.12 -9.67
N PRO A 27 2.85 22.20 -10.58
CA PRO A 27 2.33 20.83 -10.52
C PRO A 27 2.82 20.19 -9.22
N ALA A 28 1.91 20.02 -8.27
CA ALA A 28 2.14 19.19 -7.09
C ALA A 28 2.27 17.74 -7.60
N LYS A 29 3.51 17.28 -7.79
CA LYS A 29 3.76 15.86 -8.01
C LYS A 29 3.36 15.13 -6.73
N ALA A 30 2.39 14.23 -6.83
CA ALA A 30 2.18 13.25 -5.78
C ALA A 30 3.48 12.45 -5.67
N LEU A 31 4.19 12.60 -4.55
CA LEU A 31 5.33 11.77 -4.23
C LEU A 31 4.75 10.38 -3.96
N GLY A 32 4.67 9.55 -5.00
CA GLY A 32 4.27 8.17 -4.87
C GLY A 32 5.33 7.46 -4.05
N THR A 33 5.07 7.28 -2.76
CA THR A 33 5.84 6.34 -1.97
C THR A 33 5.60 4.97 -2.60
N GLU A 34 6.62 4.39 -3.22
CA GLU A 34 6.63 2.98 -3.64
C GLU A 34 6.57 2.13 -2.36
N ALA A 35 5.36 2.00 -1.81
CA ALA A 35 5.11 1.29 -0.58
C ALA A 35 5.09 -0.20 -0.92
N LYS A 36 6.25 -0.84 -0.74
CA LYS A 36 6.38 -2.29 -0.83
C LYS A 36 5.50 -2.95 0.22
N LEU A 37 4.48 -3.70 -0.20
CA LEU A 37 3.60 -4.41 0.71
C LEU A 37 4.19 -5.76 1.11
N ILE A 38 4.10 -6.12 2.39
CA ILE A 38 4.48 -7.45 2.88
C ILE A 38 3.21 -8.15 3.34
N MET A 39 2.93 -9.30 2.76
CA MET A 39 1.78 -10.15 3.08
C MET A 39 2.25 -11.49 3.61
N ALA A 40 1.44 -12.14 4.44
CA ALA A 40 1.73 -13.46 4.97
C ALA A 40 0.48 -14.33 5.03
N THR A 41 0.60 -15.59 4.62
CA THR A 41 -0.43 -16.62 4.77
C THR A 41 0.05 -17.68 5.76
N PHE A 42 -0.80 -18.08 6.70
CA PHE A 42 -0.46 -19.14 7.63
C PHE A 42 -0.37 -20.51 6.95
N GLU A 43 0.57 -21.33 7.42
CA GLU A 43 0.71 -22.75 7.07
C GLU A 43 -0.49 -23.54 7.60
N LEU A 44 -1.52 -23.66 6.78
CA LEU A 44 -2.72 -24.41 7.01
C LEU A 44 -3.16 -25.09 5.72
N VAL A 45 -3.18 -26.42 5.70
CA VAL A 45 -3.77 -27.18 4.58
C VAL A 45 -5.28 -26.96 4.55
N PRO A 46 -5.92 -26.64 3.39
CA PRO A 46 -5.35 -26.49 2.04
C PRO A 46 -5.13 -25.02 1.61
N TYR A 47 -5.11 -24.08 2.56
CA TYR A 47 -5.10 -22.63 2.29
C TYR A 47 -3.70 -22.07 2.02
N GLY A 48 -2.67 -22.61 2.66
CA GLY A 48 -1.26 -22.31 2.39
C GLY A 48 -0.40 -23.37 3.08
N PHE A 49 0.44 -24.08 2.36
CA PHE A 49 1.28 -25.15 2.90
C PHE A 49 2.46 -25.40 1.97
N GLU A 50 3.53 -25.95 2.53
CA GLU A 50 4.66 -26.44 1.76
C GLU A 50 4.35 -27.85 1.26
N SER A 51 4.45 -28.07 -0.05
CA SER A 51 4.33 -29.40 -0.67
C SER A 51 5.54 -30.28 -0.32
N GLU A 52 5.45 -31.58 -0.60
CA GLU A 52 6.57 -32.53 -0.46
C GLU A 52 7.80 -32.11 -1.28
N ASP A 53 7.58 -31.38 -2.38
CA ASP A 53 8.63 -30.83 -3.24
C ASP A 53 9.25 -29.51 -2.72
N GLY A 54 8.85 -29.04 -1.53
CA GLY A 54 9.30 -27.77 -0.95
C GLY A 54 8.67 -26.52 -1.58
N GLN A 55 7.61 -26.69 -2.37
CA GLN A 55 6.90 -25.58 -3.02
C GLN A 55 5.76 -25.08 -2.14
N ASN A 56 5.68 -23.76 -1.93
CA ASN A 56 4.56 -23.14 -1.23
C ASN A 56 3.34 -23.08 -2.15
N GLN A 57 2.23 -23.69 -1.71
CA GLN A 57 1.00 -23.78 -2.47
C GLN A 57 -0.23 -23.70 -1.56
N GLY A 58 -1.40 -23.52 -2.14
CA GLY A 58 -2.66 -23.55 -1.41
C GLY A 58 -3.64 -22.52 -1.91
N VAL A 59 -4.93 -22.76 -1.72
CA VAL A 59 -5.99 -21.99 -2.38
C VAL A 59 -5.88 -20.49 -2.09
N LEU A 60 -5.61 -20.12 -0.83
CA LEU A 60 -5.44 -18.73 -0.45
C LEU A 60 -4.08 -18.19 -0.88
N PHE A 61 -3.02 -18.99 -0.70
CA PHE A 61 -1.66 -18.60 -1.07
C PHE A 61 -1.55 -18.23 -2.56
N ASP A 62 -2.10 -19.11 -3.42
CA ASP A 62 -2.12 -18.97 -4.88
C ASP A 62 -2.99 -17.79 -5.32
N MET A 63 -4.14 -17.59 -4.66
CA MET A 63 -5.02 -16.46 -4.93
C MET A 63 -4.34 -15.13 -4.63
N MET A 64 -3.64 -15.01 -3.50
CA MET A 64 -2.92 -13.80 -3.12
C MET A 64 -1.79 -13.49 -4.09
N ASN A 65 -1.01 -14.51 -4.48
CA ASN A 65 0.04 -14.35 -5.50
C ASN A 65 -0.54 -13.88 -6.84
N SER A 66 -1.68 -14.45 -7.26
CA SER A 66 -2.38 -14.00 -8.48
C SER A 66 -2.88 -12.55 -8.36
N ILE A 67 -3.37 -12.12 -7.19
CA ILE A 67 -3.79 -10.74 -6.97
C ILE A 67 -2.59 -9.80 -7.07
N ILE A 68 -1.48 -10.12 -6.39
CA ILE A 68 -0.24 -9.33 -6.44
C ILE A 68 0.23 -9.18 -7.88
N ALA A 69 0.35 -10.28 -8.61
CA ALA A 69 0.80 -10.30 -10.00
C ALA A 69 -0.10 -9.45 -10.95
N LYS A 70 -1.41 -9.38 -10.69
CA LYS A 70 -2.36 -8.60 -11.50
C LYS A 70 -2.51 -7.15 -11.06
N SER A 71 -2.20 -6.84 -9.81
CA SER A 71 -2.45 -5.52 -9.22
C SER A 71 -1.46 -4.44 -9.65
N GLY A 72 -0.29 -4.83 -10.17
CA GLY A 72 0.81 -3.91 -10.45
C GLY A 72 1.44 -3.30 -9.19
N ILE A 73 1.15 -3.87 -8.02
CA ILE A 73 1.70 -3.46 -6.73
C ILE A 73 3.00 -4.24 -6.48
N GLU A 74 4.03 -3.55 -6.00
CA GLU A 74 5.22 -4.20 -5.49
C GLU A 74 4.91 -4.82 -4.12
N ALA A 75 4.79 -6.14 -4.06
CA ALA A 75 4.51 -6.86 -2.83
C ALA A 75 5.30 -8.16 -2.72
N GLU A 76 5.65 -8.52 -1.50
CA GLU A 76 6.19 -9.82 -1.14
C GLU A 76 5.14 -10.61 -0.34
N HIS A 77 5.11 -11.92 -0.56
CA HIS A 77 4.17 -12.81 0.09
C HIS A 77 4.87 -14.03 0.66
N TYR A 78 4.70 -14.26 1.95
CA TYR A 78 5.38 -15.30 2.70
C TYR A 78 4.40 -16.30 3.28
N LEU A 79 4.85 -17.55 3.37
CA LEU A 79 4.18 -18.57 4.15
C LEU A 79 4.73 -18.50 5.59
N VAL A 80 3.85 -18.48 6.59
CA VAL A 80 4.25 -18.38 8.00
C VAL A 80 3.76 -19.58 8.80
N PRO A 81 4.62 -20.22 9.60
CA PRO A 81 4.26 -21.44 10.31
C PRO A 81 3.12 -21.18 11.30
N CYS A 82 2.09 -22.02 11.24
CA CYS A 82 0.99 -22.01 12.20
C CYS A 82 1.42 -22.73 13.49
N VAL A 83 2.41 -22.17 14.20
CA VAL A 83 2.75 -22.65 15.54
C VAL A 83 1.59 -22.36 16.49
N SER A 84 0.84 -23.41 16.86
CA SER A 84 -0.10 -23.32 17.98
C SER A 84 0.69 -22.93 19.23
N ARG A 85 0.39 -21.77 19.81
CA ARG A 85 1.02 -21.21 21.03
C ARG A 85 1.17 -22.22 22.19
N LYS A 86 0.40 -23.32 22.16
CA LYS A 86 0.48 -24.45 23.10
C LYS A 86 1.83 -25.19 23.09
N HIS A 87 2.52 -25.26 21.94
CA HIS A 87 3.83 -25.92 21.85
C HIS A 87 4.95 -25.09 22.50
N LEU A 88 4.87 -23.76 22.44
CA LEU A 88 5.85 -22.87 23.08
C LEU A 88 5.74 -22.85 24.62
N MET A 89 4.63 -23.34 25.19
CA MET A 89 4.47 -23.47 26.65
C MET A 89 4.89 -24.85 27.21
N GLN A 90 5.18 -25.84 26.35
CA GLN A 90 5.63 -27.17 26.79
C GLN A 90 7.15 -27.38 26.76
N VAL A 91 7.92 -26.44 26.19
CA VAL A 91 9.40 -26.53 26.08
C VAL A 91 10.09 -25.68 27.15
N GLN A 92 9.70 -25.82 28.41
CA GLN A 92 10.62 -25.63 29.55
C GLN A 92 10.24 -26.57 30.69
N PRO A 93 10.67 -27.85 30.67
CA PRO A 93 10.76 -28.63 31.90
C PRO A 93 12.03 -28.19 32.65
N HIS A 94 11.83 -27.85 33.93
CA HIS A 94 12.84 -27.66 34.97
C HIS A 94 14.14 -28.44 34.73
N LYS A 95 15.26 -27.72 34.72
CA LYS A 95 16.57 -28.30 35.02
C LYS A 95 16.74 -28.26 36.55
N PRO A 96 16.74 -29.40 37.27
CA PRO A 96 17.15 -29.39 38.66
C PRO A 96 18.67 -29.15 38.72
N LEU A 97 19.07 -28.21 39.57
CA LEU A 97 20.44 -28.03 40.07
C LEU A 97 20.74 -29.10 41.12
#